data_AF-A0A7W6PTA3-F1
#
_entry.id   AF-A0A7W6PTA3-F1
#
_cell.length_a   1.000
_cell.length_b   1.000
_cell.length_c   1.000
_cell.angle_alpha   90.00
_cell.angle_beta   90.00
_cell.angle_gamma   90.00
#
_symmetry.space_group_name_H-M   'P 1'
#
loop_
_entity.id
_entity.type
_entity.pdbx_description
1 polymer ?
#
loop_
_entity_poly.entity_id
_entity_poly.type
_entity_poly.pdbx_seq_one_letter_code
_entity_poly.pdbx_strand_id
1 'polypeptide(L)'
;MSKERAGLDLDLPDFQPRPKPPAVDRAEVREAAERSGFTARHAPVPSAPVSAPSQTQTFDARSLRRSTKTAKLNIAVTEEVRQRFWTLAQNIGTSDGQEALVAMMNAIEAELNGSR
;
A
#
# COMPACT_ATOMS: atom_id res chain seq x y z
N MET A 1 -12.24 -8.64 31.34
CA MET A 1 -12.56 -7.44 32.16
C MET A 1 -12.52 -6.22 31.25
N SER A 2 -13.66 -5.84 30.69
CA SER A 2 -13.80 -4.74 29.75
C SER A 2 -13.73 -3.43 30.53
N LYS A 3 -12.75 -2.56 30.23
CA LYS A 3 -12.69 -1.21 30.79
C LYS A 3 -13.81 -0.38 30.16
N GLU A 4 -14.81 -0.02 30.95
CA GLU A 4 -15.84 0.95 30.57
C GLU A 4 -15.16 2.27 30.22
N ARG A 5 -15.56 2.85 29.08
CA ARG A 5 -15.11 4.19 28.68
C ARG A 5 -15.89 5.20 29.52
N ALA A 6 -15.18 6.02 30.29
CA ALA A 6 -15.77 7.17 30.95
C ALA A 6 -16.38 8.09 29.89
N GLY A 7 -17.69 8.37 30.01
CA GLY A 7 -18.32 9.43 29.23
C GLY A 7 -17.72 10.76 29.66
N LEU A 8 -17.00 11.44 28.75
CA LEU A 8 -16.63 12.83 28.97
C LEU A 8 -17.88 13.68 28.73
N ASP A 9 -18.57 14.00 29.81
CA ASP A 9 -19.51 15.12 29.84
C ASP A 9 -18.70 16.39 30.16
N LEU A 10 -18.33 17.12 29.11
CA LEU A 10 -17.58 18.37 29.23
C LEU A 10 -18.58 19.53 29.22
N ASP A 11 -18.91 20.03 30.41
CA ASP A 11 -19.63 21.28 30.55
C ASP A 11 -18.69 22.45 30.22
N LEU A 12 -18.89 23.04 29.04
CA LEU A 12 -18.11 24.14 28.52
C LEU A 12 -19.02 25.37 28.36
N PRO A 13 -19.36 26.07 29.46
CA PRO A 13 -20.34 27.16 29.44
C PRO A 13 -19.90 28.33 28.54
N ASP A 14 -18.60 28.51 28.36
CA ASP A 14 -18.02 29.55 27.50
C ASP A 14 -17.84 29.10 26.04
N PHE A 15 -18.15 27.84 25.71
CA PHE A 15 -18.07 27.36 24.33
C PHE A 15 -19.26 27.91 23.52
N GLN A 16 -19.02 29.02 22.84
CA GLN A 16 -19.95 29.52 21.83
C GLN A 16 -19.58 28.91 20.46
N PRO A 17 -20.43 28.06 19.87
CA PRO A 17 -20.15 27.49 18.55
C PRO A 17 -20.08 28.63 17.54
N ARG A 18 -18.98 28.69 16.80
CA ARG A 18 -18.81 29.70 15.74
C ARG A 18 -19.84 29.46 14.64
N PRO A 19 -20.38 30.54 14.02
CA PRO A 19 -21.30 30.40 12.91
C PRO A 19 -20.65 29.60 11.79
N LYS A 20 -21.45 28.73 11.16
CA LYS A 20 -20.97 27.89 10.04
C LYS A 20 -20.45 28.80 8.93
N PRO A 21 -19.23 28.56 8.41
CA PRO A 21 -18.70 29.37 7.31
C PRO A 21 -19.58 29.25 6.06
N PRO A 22 -19.62 30.31 5.22
CA PRO A 22 -20.37 30.29 3.98
C PRO A 22 -19.90 29.18 3.05
N ALA A 23 -20.80 28.69 2.19
CA ALA A 23 -20.45 27.67 1.20
C ALA A 23 -19.42 28.24 0.22
N VAL A 24 -18.29 27.55 0.08
CA VAL A 24 -17.21 27.96 -0.83
C VAL A 24 -17.53 27.49 -2.25
N ASP A 25 -17.28 28.36 -3.24
CA ASP A 25 -17.39 28.00 -4.65
C ASP A 25 -16.28 27.01 -5.03
N ARG A 26 -16.68 25.84 -5.51
CA ARG A 26 -15.77 24.75 -5.86
C ARG A 26 -14.94 25.06 -7.10
N ALA A 27 -15.40 25.95 -7.98
CA ALA A 27 -14.66 26.33 -9.17
C ALA A 27 -13.40 27.13 -8.81
N GLU A 28 -13.54 28.12 -7.93
CA GLU A 28 -12.43 28.94 -7.45
C GLU A 28 -11.40 28.12 -6.67
N VAL A 29 -11.86 27.17 -5.85
CA VAL A 29 -10.97 26.26 -5.10
C VAL A 29 -10.17 25.37 -6.04
N ARG A 30 -10.79 24.90 -7.14
CA ARG A 30 -10.11 24.06 -8.13
C ARG A 30 -9.05 24.84 -8.89
N GLU A 31 -9.37 26.06 -9.32
CA GLU A 31 -8.41 26.92 -10.00
C GLU A 31 -7.24 27.31 -9.08
N ALA A 32 -7.54 27.63 -7.81
CA ALA A 32 -6.51 27.90 -6.80
C ALA A 32 -5.62 26.67 -6.54
N ALA A 33 -6.22 25.47 -6.47
CA ALA A 33 -5.49 24.21 -6.30
C ALA A 33 -4.57 23.91 -7.49
N GLU A 34 -5.06 24.12 -8.72
CA GLU A 34 -4.27 23.95 -9.95
C GLU A 34 -3.11 24.95 -9.99
N ARG A 35 -3.35 26.23 -9.66
CA ARG A 35 -2.31 27.27 -9.56
C ARG A 35 -1.30 27.00 -8.45
N SER A 36 -1.73 26.45 -7.32
CA SER A 36 -0.84 26.10 -6.21
C SER A 36 -0.12 24.76 -6.39
N GLY A 37 -0.33 24.08 -7.53
CA GLY A 37 0.28 22.79 -7.83
C GLY A 37 -0.28 21.63 -6.99
N PHE A 38 -1.45 21.79 -6.37
CA PHE A 38 -2.14 20.72 -5.65
C PHE A 38 -2.80 19.78 -6.68
N THR A 39 -2.04 18.79 -7.13
CA THR A 39 -2.55 17.74 -8.02
C THR A 39 -3.15 16.62 -7.16
N ALA A 40 -4.49 16.47 -7.21
CA ALA A 40 -5.14 15.32 -6.58
C ALA A 40 -4.56 14.03 -7.18
N ARG A 41 -4.13 13.09 -6.34
CA ARG A 41 -3.40 11.85 -6.67
C ARG A 41 -4.16 10.83 -7.57
N HIS A 42 -5.20 11.25 -8.27
CA HIS A 42 -5.82 10.49 -9.35
C HIS A 42 -5.58 11.23 -10.67
N ALA A 43 -4.32 11.31 -11.07
CA ALA A 43 -3.94 11.64 -12.44
C ALA A 43 -4.08 10.39 -13.34
N PRO A 44 -4.47 10.54 -14.62
CA PRO A 44 -4.40 9.45 -15.58
C PRO A 44 -2.93 9.13 -15.89
N VAL A 45 -2.57 7.84 -15.85
CA VAL A 45 -1.20 7.32 -16.04
C VAL A 45 -0.81 7.32 -17.52
N PRO A 46 0.44 7.68 -17.86
CA PRO A 46 1.18 6.84 -18.81
C PRO A 46 2.69 6.65 -18.52
N SER A 47 3.11 5.38 -18.62
CA SER A 47 4.42 4.77 -18.99
C SER A 47 5.77 5.26 -18.42
N ALA A 48 6.47 4.30 -17.77
CA ALA A 48 7.88 4.29 -17.31
C ALA A 48 8.90 4.23 -18.50
N PRO A 49 10.25 3.95 -18.35
CA PRO A 49 11.14 3.78 -17.17
C PRO A 49 12.57 4.39 -17.30
N VAL A 50 13.33 4.63 -16.20
CA VAL A 50 14.84 4.60 -16.23
C VAL A 50 15.43 4.23 -14.84
N SER A 51 16.44 3.37 -14.85
CA SER A 51 17.17 2.77 -13.73
C SER A 51 18.23 3.68 -13.04
N ALA A 52 18.45 3.38 -11.74
CA ALA A 52 19.52 3.62 -10.73
C ALA A 52 20.93 4.18 -11.15
N PRO A 53 21.84 4.67 -10.24
CA PRO A 53 22.03 4.18 -8.85
C PRO A 53 22.68 5.11 -7.74
N SER A 54 22.61 4.60 -6.49
CA SER A 54 23.67 4.57 -5.43
C SER A 54 23.90 5.70 -4.40
N GLN A 55 24.24 5.24 -3.17
CA GLN A 55 24.93 5.85 -2.02
C GLN A 55 24.06 6.70 -1.06
N THR A 56 23.97 6.50 0.26
CA THR A 56 24.87 5.94 1.29
C THR A 56 24.02 5.29 2.40
N GLN A 57 24.44 4.14 2.95
CA GLN A 57 23.74 3.49 4.06
C GLN A 57 24.05 4.20 5.38
N THR A 58 23.22 5.17 5.75
CA THR A 58 23.13 5.63 7.14
C THR A 58 22.16 4.69 7.86
N PHE A 59 22.65 3.91 8.82
CA PHE A 59 21.81 3.01 9.60
C PHE A 59 20.87 3.82 10.50
N ASP A 60 19.67 4.09 10.00
CA ASP A 60 18.60 4.77 10.75
C ASP A 60 17.77 3.73 11.51
N ALA A 61 17.82 3.77 12.84
CA ALA A 61 16.99 2.92 13.72
C ALA A 61 15.48 3.17 13.54
N ARG A 62 15.05 4.23 12.84
CA ARG A 62 13.66 4.44 12.39
C ARG A 62 13.27 3.50 11.23
N SER A 63 14.22 2.97 10.47
CA SER A 63 14.01 1.94 9.44
C SER A 63 13.50 0.61 10.04
N LEU A 64 13.73 0.41 11.34
CA LEU A 64 13.18 -0.72 12.11
C LEU A 64 11.71 -0.55 12.49
N ARG A 65 11.11 0.63 12.27
CA ARG A 65 9.64 0.72 12.26
C ARG A 65 9.20 -0.13 11.09
N ARG A 66 8.75 -1.36 11.37
CA ARG A 66 8.26 -2.34 10.38
C ARG A 66 7.56 -1.61 9.27
N SER A 67 8.31 -1.35 8.21
CA SER A 67 7.74 -0.79 7.03
C SER A 67 6.82 -1.89 6.56
N THR A 68 5.52 -1.70 6.65
CA THR A 68 4.52 -2.49 5.92
C THR A 68 4.65 -2.20 4.42
N LYS A 69 5.89 -2.06 3.91
CA LYS A 69 6.24 -2.20 2.51
C LYS A 69 6.03 -3.68 2.24
N THR A 70 4.79 -4.06 2.01
CA THR A 70 4.48 -5.25 1.24
C THR A 70 5.18 -5.04 -0.10
N ALA A 71 6.33 -5.68 -0.29
CA ALA A 71 7.02 -5.67 -1.56
C ALA A 71 6.07 -6.31 -2.57
N LYS A 72 5.64 -5.55 -3.57
CA LYS A 72 4.74 -6.04 -4.62
C LYS A 72 5.59 -6.56 -5.75
N LEU A 73 5.34 -7.80 -6.16
CA LEU A 73 5.96 -8.40 -7.33
C LEU A 73 4.96 -8.28 -8.50
N ASN A 74 5.23 -7.38 -9.43
CA ASN A 74 4.43 -7.23 -10.65
C ASN A 74 5.14 -7.98 -11.80
N ILE A 75 4.49 -9.03 -12.32
CA ILE A 75 5.02 -9.81 -13.44
C ILE A 75 3.98 -9.81 -14.56
N ALA A 76 4.40 -9.41 -15.75
CA ALA A 76 3.58 -9.59 -16.95
C ALA A 76 3.70 -11.06 -17.39
N VAL A 77 2.57 -11.77 -17.39
CA VAL A 77 2.48 -13.17 -17.83
C VAL A 77 1.38 -13.30 -18.86
N THR A 78 1.44 -14.34 -19.69
CA THR A 78 0.30 -14.70 -20.55
C THR A 78 -0.85 -15.21 -19.69
N GLU A 79 -2.07 -15.14 -20.23
CA GLU A 79 -3.29 -15.59 -19.53
C GLU A 79 -3.20 -17.09 -19.16
N GLU A 80 -2.65 -17.90 -20.06
CA GLU A 80 -2.46 -19.34 -19.85
C GLU A 80 -1.57 -19.62 -18.63
N VAL A 81 -0.47 -18.88 -18.48
CA VAL A 81 0.45 -19.03 -17.34
C VAL A 81 -0.21 -18.58 -16.05
N ARG A 82 -0.97 -17.49 -16.08
CA ARG A 82 -1.75 -17.01 -14.93
C ARG A 82 -2.75 -18.06 -14.46
N GLN A 83 -3.50 -18.65 -15.38
CA GLN A 83 -4.49 -19.66 -15.05
C GLN A 83 -3.83 -20.91 -14.48
N ARG A 84 -2.74 -21.39 -15.10
CA ARG A 84 -1.98 -22.54 -14.60
C ARG A 84 -1.44 -22.30 -13.19
N PHE A 85 -0.93 -21.11 -12.88
CA PHE A 85 -0.47 -20.76 -11.54
C PHE A 85 -1.58 -20.92 -10.50
N TRP A 86 -2.76 -20.36 -10.76
CA TRP A 86 -3.88 -20.45 -9.81
C TRP A 86 -4.44 -21.86 -9.67
N THR A 87 -4.47 -22.65 -10.75
CA THR A 87 -4.85 -24.07 -10.68
C THR A 87 -3.88 -24.85 -9.77
N LEU A 88 -2.58 -24.61 -9.90
CA LEU A 88 -1.58 -25.26 -9.05
C LEU A 88 -1.70 -24.81 -7.58
N ALA A 89 -1.92 -23.52 -7.33
CA ALA A 89 -2.15 -23.00 -5.98
C ALA A 89 -3.36 -23.68 -5.31
N GLN A 90 -4.48 -23.78 -6.02
CA GLN A 90 -5.68 -24.45 -5.52
C GLN A 90 -5.45 -25.93 -5.21
N ASN A 91 -4.70 -26.64 -6.05
CA ASN A 91 -4.37 -28.05 -5.83
C ASN A 91 -3.51 -28.28 -4.59
N ILE A 92 -2.69 -27.29 -4.21
CA ILE A 92 -1.86 -27.32 -3.00
C ILE A 92 -2.66 -26.81 -1.77
N GLY A 93 -3.91 -26.39 -1.97
CA GLY A 93 -4.80 -25.93 -0.92
C GLY A 93 -4.56 -24.49 -0.48
N THR A 94 -3.79 -23.71 -1.26
CA THR A 94 -3.49 -22.31 -0.94
C THR A 94 -4.41 -21.37 -1.70
N SER A 95 -5.02 -20.44 -0.96
CA SER A 95 -5.81 -19.35 -1.53
C SER A 95 -5.02 -18.05 -1.70
N ASP A 96 -3.81 -17.99 -1.14
CA ASP A 96 -2.90 -16.84 -1.24
C ASP A 96 -1.79 -17.11 -2.26
N GLY A 97 -1.59 -16.15 -3.18
CA GLY A 97 -0.52 -16.22 -4.18
C GLY A 97 0.88 -16.17 -3.56
N GLN A 98 1.05 -15.54 -2.39
CA GLN A 98 2.33 -15.54 -1.68
C GLN A 98 2.71 -16.94 -1.21
N GLU A 99 1.77 -17.70 -0.63
CA GLU A 99 2.01 -19.06 -0.17
C GLU A 99 2.34 -20.00 -1.32
N ALA A 100 1.60 -19.90 -2.43
CA ALA A 100 1.88 -20.65 -3.65
C ALA A 100 3.28 -20.36 -4.21
N LEU A 101 3.70 -19.08 -4.23
CA LEU A 101 5.02 -18.68 -4.69
C LEU A 101 6.13 -19.23 -3.77
N VAL A 102 5.95 -19.18 -2.45
CA VAL A 102 6.91 -19.75 -1.48
C VAL A 102 7.07 -21.25 -1.67
N ALA A 103 5.97 -21.99 -1.86
CA ALA A 103 6.03 -23.42 -2.14
C ALA A 103 6.83 -23.73 -3.43
N MET A 104 6.61 -22.94 -4.49
CA MET A 104 7.39 -23.07 -5.73
C MET A 104 8.87 -22.78 -5.53
N MET A 105 9.22 -21.71 -4.80
CA MET A 105 10.63 -21.36 -4.52
C MET A 105 11.33 -22.47 -3.73
N ASN A 106 10.68 -22.99 -2.68
CA ASN A 106 11.24 -24.08 -1.88
C ASN A 106 11.50 -25.35 -2.71
N ALA A 107 10.61 -25.67 -3.66
CA ALA A 107 10.80 -26.81 -4.56
C ALA A 107 12.01 -26.62 -5.48
N ILE A 108 12.16 -25.43 -6.05
CA ILE A 108 13.31 -25.09 -6.92
C ILE A 108 14.61 -25.09 -6.11
N GLU A 109 14.62 -24.53 -4.91
CA GLU A 109 15.79 -24.54 -4.03
C GLU A 109 16.20 -25.96 -3.63
N ALA A 110 15.22 -26.83 -3.36
CA ALA A 110 15.49 -28.24 -3.07
C ALA A 110 16.11 -28.96 -4.28
N GLU A 111 15.63 -28.70 -5.50
CA GLU A 111 16.19 -29.26 -6.73
C GLU A 111 17.62 -28.80 -7.00
N LEU A 112 17.89 -27.50 -6.78
CA LEU A 112 19.22 -26.90 -6.94
C LEU A 112 20.22 -27.39 -5.87
N ASN A 113 19.76 -27.59 -4.63
CA ASN A 113 20.61 -28.08 -3.54
C ASN A 113 20.82 -29.61 -3.58
N GLY A 114 19.88 -30.36 -4.17
CA GLY A 114 20.00 -31.81 -4.38
C GLY A 114 20.78 -32.20 -5.64
N SER A 115 21.09 -31.24 -6.52
CA SER A 115 21.85 -31.44 -7.76
C SER A 115 23.36 -31.13 -7.62
N ARG A 116 23.92 -31.24 -6.42
CA ARG A 116 25.37 -31.19 -6.14
C ARG A 116 25.82 -32.51 -5.52
#